data_AF-A0A7K3NMR2-F1
#
_entry.id   AF-A0A7K3NMR2-F1
#
_cell.length_a   1.000
_cell.length_b   1.000
_cell.length_c   1.000
_cell.angle_alpha   90.00
_cell.angle_beta   90.00
_cell.angle_gamma   90.00
#
_symmetry.space_group_name_H-M   'P 1'
#
loop_
_entity.id
_entity.type
_entity.pdbx_description
1 polymer ?
#
loop_
_entity_poly.entity_id
_entity_poly.type
_entity_poly.pdbx_seq_one_letter_code
_entity_poly.pdbx_strand_id
1 'polypeptide(L)'
;MIALGTAIFWLALYVAVFFAYYQYYFRPRIFLLMLDEKAYLEHYLDRLPHMKNRPGERLGMVEFLMDKRSAFVRENRIFMATATILVILGLAFSAN
;
A
#
# COMPACT_ATOMS: atom_id res chain seq x y z
N MET A 1 -34.43 -8.13 0.20
CA MET A 1 -33.77 -8.87 -0.90
C MET A 1 -32.85 -7.88 -1.61
N ILE A 2 -31.54 -8.07 -1.57
CA ILE A 2 -30.61 -7.21 -2.32
C ILE A 2 -30.84 -7.51 -3.81
N ALA A 3 -31.20 -6.50 -4.58
CA ALA A 3 -31.33 -6.65 -6.03
C ALA A 3 -29.97 -7.07 -6.62
N LEU A 4 -29.96 -8.04 -7.53
CA LEU A 4 -28.72 -8.50 -8.17
C LEU A 4 -27.91 -7.31 -8.75
N GLY A 5 -28.60 -6.30 -9.28
CA GLY A 5 -28.00 -5.09 -9.82
C GLY A 5 -27.24 -4.25 -8.78
N THR A 6 -27.74 -4.13 -7.55
CA THR A 6 -27.04 -3.35 -6.51
C THR A 6 -25.80 -4.08 -6.00
N ALA A 7 -25.86 -5.41 -5.89
CA ALA A 7 -24.69 -6.22 -5.56
C ALA A 7 -23.59 -6.12 -6.64
N ILE A 8 -23.97 -6.20 -7.92
CA ILE A 8 -23.04 -6.04 -9.04
C ILE A 8 -22.43 -4.64 -9.06
N PHE A 9 -23.22 -3.59 -8.79
CA PHE A 9 -22.73 -2.22 -8.73
C PHE A 9 -21.65 -2.03 -7.65
N TRP A 10 -21.90 -2.47 -6.42
CA TRP A 10 -20.93 -2.35 -5.33
C TRP A 10 -19.65 -3.16 -5.59
N LEU A 11 -19.78 -4.34 -6.21
CA LEU A 11 -18.63 -5.13 -6.64
C LEU A 11 -17.82 -4.40 -7.72
N ALA A 12 -18.48 -3.88 -8.76
CA ALA A 12 -17.82 -3.15 -9.84
C ALA A 12 -17.12 -1.89 -9.32
N LEU A 13 -17.76 -1.15 -8.41
CA LEU A 13 -17.17 0.01 -7.76
C LEU A 13 -15.93 -0.36 -6.93
N TYR A 14 -16.01 -1.44 -6.15
CA TYR A 14 -14.86 -1.95 -5.40
C TYR A 14 -13.69 -2.29 -6.32
N VAL A 15 -13.95 -3.03 -7.40
CA VAL A 15 -12.92 -3.40 -8.38
C VAL A 15 -12.32 -2.16 -9.04
N ALA A 16 -13.14 -1.16 -9.39
CA ALA A 16 -12.65 0.08 -10.01
C ALA A 16 -11.76 0.89 -9.06
N VAL A 17 -12.18 1.05 -7.80
CA VAL A 17 -11.41 1.75 -6.76
C VAL A 17 -10.11 1.00 -6.46
N PHE A 18 -10.17 -0.32 -6.33
CA PHE A 18 -8.99 -1.16 -6.13
C PHE A 18 -8.04 -1.06 -7.33
N PHE A 19 -8.54 -1.10 -8.56
CA PHE A 19 -7.72 -1.01 -9.76
C PHE A 19 -7.04 0.36 -9.90
N ALA A 20 -7.77 1.44 -9.62
CA ALA A 20 -7.20 2.79 -9.58
C ALA A 20 -6.11 2.90 -8.52
N TYR A 21 -6.37 2.42 -7.30
CA TYR A 21 -5.38 2.37 -6.23
C TYR A 21 -4.16 1.54 -6.62
N TYR A 22 -4.37 0.38 -7.22
CA TYR A 22 -3.30 -0.49 -7.68
C TYR A 22 -2.42 0.22 -8.70
N GLN A 23 -3.02 0.84 -9.71
CA GLN A 23 -2.28 1.46 -10.81
C GLN A 23 -1.50 2.71 -10.37
N TYR A 24 -2.13 3.59 -9.59
CA TYR A 24 -1.54 4.89 -9.26
C TYR A 24 -0.71 4.89 -7.97
N TYR A 25 -1.05 4.04 -6.99
CA TYR A 25 -0.37 4.03 -5.68
C TYR A 25 0.52 2.81 -5.48
N PHE A 26 -0.01 1.61 -5.73
CA PHE A 26 0.67 0.36 -5.40
C PHE A 26 1.75 -0.01 -6.41
N ARG A 27 1.44 0.01 -7.71
CA ARG A 27 2.31 -0.44 -8.80
C ARG A 27 3.66 0.28 -8.83
N PRO A 28 3.75 1.62 -8.67
CA PRO A 28 5.04 2.29 -8.62
C PRO A 28 5.86 1.90 -7.40
N ARG A 29 5.22 1.40 -6.33
CA ARG A 29 5.83 1.14 -5.01
C ARG A 29 5.95 -0.35 -4.69
N ILE A 30 5.60 -1.23 -5.62
CA ILE A 30 5.57 -2.69 -5.43
C ILE A 30 6.96 -3.25 -5.08
N PHE A 31 8.03 -2.58 -5.52
CA PHE A 31 9.41 -2.91 -5.20
C PHE A 31 9.69 -2.88 -3.68
N LEU A 32 8.95 -2.07 -2.91
CA LEU A 32 9.06 -2.02 -1.43
C LEU A 32 8.66 -3.34 -0.76
N LEU A 33 7.81 -4.12 -1.43
CA LEU A 33 7.32 -5.42 -0.98
C LEU A 33 8.09 -6.59 -1.58
N MET A 34 8.58 -6.45 -2.82
CA MET A 34 9.29 -7.52 -3.53
C MET A 34 10.75 -7.70 -3.10
N LEU A 35 11.42 -6.63 -2.67
CA LEU A 35 12.78 -6.72 -2.17
C LEU A 35 12.78 -7.20 -0.72
N ASP A 36 13.64 -8.17 -0.42
CA ASP A 36 14.02 -8.48 0.94
C ASP A 36 14.54 -7.21 1.63
N GLU A 37 14.38 -7.12 2.94
CA GLU A 37 14.72 -5.91 3.70
C GLU A 37 16.17 -5.46 3.46
N LYS A 38 17.08 -6.44 3.43
CA LYS A 38 18.51 -6.23 3.16
C LYS A 38 18.74 -5.75 1.73
N ALA A 39 18.11 -6.40 0.76
CA ALA A 39 18.24 -6.03 -0.66
C ALA A 39 17.66 -4.64 -0.95
N TYR A 40 16.58 -4.26 -0.27
CA TYR A 40 16.00 -2.91 -0.36
C TYR A 40 16.96 -1.85 0.20
N LEU A 41 17.51 -2.08 1.39
CA LEU A 41 18.48 -1.15 1.98
C LEU A 41 19.73 -1.03 1.12
N GLU A 42 20.28 -2.15 0.65
CA GLU A 42 21.48 -2.16 -0.19
C GLU A 42 21.22 -1.41 -1.51
N HIS A 43 20.08 -1.64 -2.16
CA HIS A 43 19.71 -0.93 -3.39
C HIS A 43 19.64 0.59 -3.23
N TYR A 44 19.16 1.08 -2.09
CA TYR A 44 19.06 2.52 -1.80
C TYR A 44 20.38 3.11 -1.28
N LEU A 45 21.11 2.36 -0.45
CA LEU A 45 22.40 2.79 0.10
C LEU A 45 23.49 2.83 -0.97
N ASP A 46 23.46 1.93 -1.95
CA ASP A 46 24.39 1.94 -3.09
C ASP A 46 24.23 3.19 -3.97
N ARG A 47 23.00 3.74 -4.04
CA ARG A 47 22.73 5.02 -4.72
C ARG A 47 23.20 6.24 -3.92
N LEU A 48 23.65 6.06 -2.68
CA LEU A 48 24.10 7.12 -1.77
C LEU A 48 25.57 6.91 -1.35
N PRO A 49 26.52 6.90 -2.31
CA PRO A 49 27.93 6.58 -2.02
C PRO A 49 28.60 7.59 -1.08
N HIS A 50 28.11 8.83 -1.02
CA HIS A 50 28.60 9.88 -0.13
C HIS A 50 28.32 9.61 1.36
N MET A 51 27.33 8.76 1.68
CA MET A 51 27.02 8.38 3.07
C MET A 51 27.92 7.26 3.60
N LYS A 52 28.75 6.63 2.76
CA LYS A 52 29.64 5.53 3.15
C LYS A 52 30.64 5.94 4.24
N ASN A 53 31.05 7.21 4.24
CA ASN A 53 32.02 7.77 5.18
C ASN A 53 31.36 8.41 6.42
N ARG A 54 30.03 8.33 6.55
CA ARG A 54 29.26 8.97 7.64
C ARG A 54 28.34 7.95 8.32
N PRO A 55 28.87 7.10 9.22
CA PRO A 55 28.13 5.97 9.79
C PRO A 55 26.89 6.39 10.58
N GLY A 56 26.91 7.55 11.26
CA GLY A 56 25.75 8.08 11.98
C GLY A 56 24.59 8.50 11.07
N GLU A 57 24.89 9.25 10.01
CA GLU A 57 23.88 9.67 9.01
C GLU A 57 23.31 8.46 8.24
N ARG A 58 24.16 7.46 7.98
CA ARG A 58 23.75 6.20 7.34
C ARG A 58 22.73 5.43 8.18
N LEU A 59 22.91 5.39 9.51
CA LEU A 59 21.99 4.73 10.44
C LEU A 59 20.61 5.40 10.44
N GLY A 60 20.57 6.74 10.50
CA GLY A 60 19.32 7.50 10.38
C GLY A 60 18.62 7.30 9.03
N MET A 61 19.38 7.17 7.94
CA MET A 61 18.81 6.87 6.62
C MET A 61 18.21 5.46 6.54
N VAL A 62 18.85 4.47 7.18
CA VAL A 62 18.32 3.10 7.29
C VAL A 62 16.99 3.10 8.04
N GLU A 63 16.92 3.77 9.19
CA GLU A 63 15.70 3.91 9.98
C GLU A 63 14.58 4.59 9.18
N PHE A 64 14.90 5.68 8.48
CA PHE A 64 13.95 6.38 7.61
C PHE A 64 13.41 5.47 6.48
N LEU A 65 14.29 4.71 5.82
CA LEU A 65 13.91 3.80 4.75
C LEU A 65 13.02 2.66 5.26
N MET A 66 13.28 2.16 6.47
CA MET A 66 12.47 1.14 7.14
C MET A 66 11.11 1.66 7.57
N ASP A 67 11.06 2.85 8.17
CA ASP A 67 9.79 3.49 8.53
C ASP A 67 8.92 3.72 7.29
N LYS A 68 9.51 4.18 6.18
CA LYS A 68 8.79 4.36 4.91
C LYS A 68 8.20 3.05 4.38
N ARG A 69 8.93 1.94 4.49
CA ARG A 69 8.44 0.60 4.10
C ARG A 69 7.30 0.15 5.01
N SER A 70 7.47 0.30 6.32
CA SER A 70 6.46 -0.06 7.32
C SER A 70 5.17 0.75 7.15
N ALA A 71 5.30 2.07 6.96
CA ALA A 71 4.20 2.98 6.69
C ALA A 71 3.44 2.56 5.42
N PHE A 72 4.15 2.23 4.34
CA PHE A 72 3.52 1.74 3.11
C PHE A 72 2.71 0.46 3.36
N VAL A 73 3.26 -0.53 4.07
CA VAL A 73 2.52 -1.77 4.40
C VAL A 73 1.28 -1.46 5.25
N ARG A 74 1.43 -0.58 6.26
CA ARG A 74 0.33 -0.18 7.14
C ARG A 74 -0.78 0.53 6.38
N GLU A 75 -0.45 1.48 5.52
CA GLU A 75 -1.42 2.20 4.69
C GLU A 75 -2.15 1.28 3.73
N ASN A 76 -1.47 0.31 3.13
CA ASN A 76 -2.11 -0.70 2.27
C ASN A 76 -3.12 -1.55 3.06
N ARG A 77 -2.77 -1.96 4.28
CA ARG A 77 -3.71 -2.70 5.15
C ARG A 77 -4.92 -1.85 5.52
N ILE A 78 -4.70 -0.57 5.87
CA ILE A 78 -5.78 0.38 6.18
C ILE A 78 -6.67 0.57 4.96
N PHE A 79 -6.10 0.76 3.77
CA PHE A 79 -6.86 0.91 2.53
C PHE A 79 -7.75 -0.30 2.27
N MET A 80 -7.19 -1.51 2.34
CA MET A 80 -7.95 -2.75 2.15
C MET A 80 -9.07 -2.91 3.18
N ALA A 81 -8.79 -2.62 4.45
CA ALA A 81 -9.79 -2.67 5.52
C ALA A 81 -10.92 -1.66 5.27
N THR A 82 -10.58 -0.40 5.01
CA THR A 82 -11.56 0.66 4.75
C THR A 82 -12.39 0.38 3.50
N ALA A 83 -11.77 -0.06 2.41
CA ALA A 83 -12.47 -0.41 1.18
C ALA A 83 -13.46 -1.56 1.41
N THR A 84 -13.06 -2.57 2.19
CA THR A 84 -13.94 -3.70 2.52
C THR A 84 -15.11 -3.26 3.41
N ILE A 85 -14.84 -2.43 4.43
CA ILE A 85 -15.88 -1.89 5.31
C ILE A 85 -16.89 -1.06 4.52
N LEU A 86 -16.43 -0.20 3.60
CA LEU A 86 -17.31 0.61 2.77
C LEU A 86 -18.21 -0.23 1.88
N VAL A 87 -17.70 -1.32 1.30
CA VAL A 87 -18.52 -2.26 0.52
C VAL A 87 -19.57 -2.94 1.40
N ILE A 88 -19.17 -3.42 2.59
CA ILE A 88 -20.10 -4.07 3.52
C ILE A 88 -21.20 -3.09 3.95
N LEU A 89 -20.84 -1.85 4.30
CA LEU A 89 -21.79 -0.81 4.66
C LEU A 89 -22.73 -0.47 3.49
N GLY A 90 -22.18 -0.32 2.28
CA GLY A 90 -22.96 -0.05 1.07
C GLY A 90 -23.98 -1.16 0.78
N LEU A 91 -23.57 -2.42 0.94
CA LEU A 91 -24.46 -3.57 0.81
C LEU A 91 -25.51 -3.64 1.91
N ALA A 92 -25.13 -3.41 3.18
CA ALA A 92 -26.06 -3.41 4.32
C ALA A 92 -27.11 -2.31 4.19
N PHE A 93 -26.73 -1.12 3.74
CA PHE A 93 -27.65 0.00 3.52
C PHE A 93 -28.57 -0.23 2.32
N SER A 94 -28.08 -0.91 1.27
CA SER A 94 -28.89 -1.28 0.10
C SER A 94 -29.82 -2.48 0.34
N ALA A 95 -29.72 -3.13 1.51
CA ALA A 95 -30.52 -4.27 1.90
C ALA A 95 -31.72 -3.90 2.78
N ASN A 96 -31.66 -2.73 3.43
CA ASN A 96 -32.76 -2.07 4.14
C ASN A 96 -33.62 -1.26 3.17
#